data_AF-A0A5J5FF24-F1
#
_entry.id   AF-A0A5J5FF24-F1
#
_cell.length_a   1.000
_cell.length_b   1.000
_cell.length_c   1.000
_cell.angle_alpha   90.00
_cell.angle_beta   90.00
_cell.angle_gamma   90.00
#
_symmetry.space_group_name_H-M   'P 1'
#
loop_
_entity.id
_entity.type
_entity.pdbx_description
1 polymer ?
#
loop_
_entity_poly.entity_id
_entity_poly.type
_entity_poly.pdbx_seq_one_letter_code
_entity_poly.pdbx_strand_id
1 'polypeptide(L)'
;DTHFKNISIGGIACISSLKLLRITASPKLPTISISREYRIISSGNIINVVGGKLTTYRTIALKIAREVLKSLEKASGETRVVLKYRRDLAQYKADLAKKYDLDGNDQISFAYDSLYEMAVHADDILWRREGYFIFSRDSGLSHLDACLDTMKKVLGISDEEAETERRNYIKLLYR
;
A
#
# COMPACT_ATOMS: atom_id res chain seq x y z
N ASP A 1 -16.64 10.09 37.98
CA ASP A 1 -16.44 11.41 37.34
C ASP A 1 -15.00 11.62 36.90
N THR A 2 -14.65 11.11 35.72
CA THR A 2 -13.36 11.38 35.08
C THR A 2 -13.53 12.60 34.18
N HIS A 3 -13.04 13.75 34.65
CA HIS A 3 -12.93 14.97 33.86
C HIS A 3 -12.03 14.75 32.64
N PHE A 4 -12.62 14.54 31.47
CA PHE A 4 -11.93 14.77 30.20
C PHE A 4 -11.66 16.27 30.11
N LYS A 5 -10.41 16.68 30.36
CA LYS A 5 -9.95 18.04 30.04
C LYS A 5 -10.11 18.26 28.54
N ASN A 6 -10.66 19.41 28.16
CA ASN A 6 -10.74 19.86 26.77
C ASN A 6 -9.32 19.87 26.15
N ILE A 7 -9.01 18.88 25.31
CA ILE A 7 -7.75 18.83 24.57
C ILE A 7 -7.89 19.81 23.39
N SER A 8 -7.11 20.88 23.42
CA SER A 8 -6.96 21.78 22.27
C SER A 8 -5.93 21.19 21.32
N ILE A 9 -6.36 20.81 20.11
CA ILE A 9 -5.49 20.26 19.06
C ILE A 9 -5.18 21.40 18.07
N GLY A 10 -3.95 21.91 18.12
CA GLY A 10 -3.44 22.90 17.15
C GLY A 10 -2.69 22.22 15.99
N GLY A 11 -2.33 23.00 14.96
CA GLY A 11 -1.65 22.48 13.76
C GLY A 11 -0.32 21.75 14.04
N ILE A 12 0.40 22.14 15.10
CA ILE A 12 1.66 21.50 15.55
C ILE A 12 1.43 20.07 16.09
N ALA A 13 0.20 19.73 16.46
CA ALA A 13 -0.15 18.37 16.90
C ALA A 13 -0.34 17.38 15.74
N CYS A 14 -0.33 17.85 14.49
CA CYS A 14 -0.38 17.00 13.31
C CYS A 14 1.03 16.47 12.97
N ILE A 15 1.24 15.17 13.16
CA ILE A 15 2.54 14.50 12.91
C ILE A 15 2.71 14.02 11.46
N SER A 16 1.61 13.69 10.79
CA SER A 16 1.60 13.23 9.40
C SER A 16 0.25 13.59 8.74
N SER A 17 0.27 13.84 7.43
CA SER A 17 -0.94 14.13 6.68
C SER A 17 -0.88 13.48 5.30
N LEU A 18 -2.04 13.03 4.80
CA LEU A 18 -2.15 12.39 3.50
C LEU A 18 -3.23 13.05 2.66
N LYS A 19 -2.89 13.38 1.42
CA LYS A 19 -3.83 13.87 0.42
C LYS A 19 -4.16 12.75 -0.56
N LEU A 20 -5.42 12.35 -0.61
CA LEU A 20 -5.92 11.33 -1.52
C LEU A 20 -6.82 11.95 -2.58
N LEU A 21 -6.64 11.53 -3.83
CA LEU A 21 -7.59 11.82 -4.89
C LEU A 21 -8.68 10.74 -4.91
N ARG A 22 -9.93 11.17 -4.96
CA ARG A 22 -11.06 10.27 -5.16
C ARG A 22 -11.43 10.24 -6.64
N ILE A 23 -11.28 9.10 -7.28
CA ILE A 23 -11.77 8.87 -8.64
C ILE A 23 -13.29 8.73 -8.59
N THR A 24 -14.00 9.49 -9.42
CA THR A 24 -15.46 9.51 -9.43
C THR A 24 -16.00 9.30 -10.83
N ALA A 25 -17.22 8.73 -10.89
CA ALA A 25 -17.88 8.37 -12.13
C ALA A 25 -18.60 9.54 -12.84
N SER A 26 -18.61 10.74 -12.25
CA SER A 26 -19.34 11.90 -12.76
C SER A 26 -18.57 13.20 -12.50
N PRO A 27 -18.18 13.96 -13.55
CA PRO A 27 -17.28 15.11 -13.40
C PRO A 27 -17.97 16.44 -13.06
N LYS A 28 -19.31 16.53 -13.05
CA LYS A 28 -20.05 17.82 -13.03
C LYS A 28 -20.81 18.17 -11.75
N LEU A 29 -20.63 17.43 -10.65
CA LEU A 29 -21.34 17.69 -9.39
C LEU A 29 -20.40 18.29 -8.33
N PRO A 30 -20.90 19.16 -7.41
CA PRO A 30 -20.10 19.61 -6.28
C PRO A 30 -19.60 18.42 -5.44
N THR A 31 -18.37 18.50 -4.92
CA THR A 31 -17.58 17.36 -4.41
C THR A 31 -18.33 16.43 -3.43
N ILE A 32 -19.23 16.98 -2.61
CA ILE A 32 -20.02 16.23 -1.62
C ILE A 32 -21.11 15.38 -2.30
N SER A 33 -21.75 15.88 -3.35
CA SER A 33 -22.85 15.22 -4.05
C SER A 33 -22.40 14.29 -5.18
N ILE A 34 -21.09 14.21 -5.45
CA ILE A 34 -20.56 13.25 -6.41
C ILE A 34 -20.75 11.81 -5.90
N SER A 35 -21.56 11.05 -6.63
CA SER A 35 -21.86 9.64 -6.34
C SER A 35 -20.59 8.83 -6.07
N ARG A 36 -20.66 7.97 -5.03
CA ARG A 36 -19.58 7.06 -4.63
C ARG A 36 -19.70 5.68 -5.29
N GLU A 37 -20.66 5.53 -6.19
CA GLU A 37 -20.91 4.26 -6.87
C GLU A 37 -19.85 3.98 -7.92
N TYR A 38 -19.60 2.70 -8.16
CA TYR A 38 -18.73 2.28 -9.23
C TYR A 38 -19.51 2.16 -10.54
N ARG A 39 -18.82 2.35 -11.66
CA ARG A 39 -19.30 2.02 -13.00
C ARG A 39 -18.28 1.12 -13.68
N ILE A 40 -18.78 0.12 -14.39
CA ILE A 40 -17.99 -0.75 -15.28
C ILE A 40 -18.41 -0.37 -16.69
N ILE A 41 -17.44 0.02 -17.51
CA ILE A 41 -17.66 0.48 -18.89
C ILE A 41 -16.83 -0.41 -19.81
N SER A 42 -17.49 -1.24 -20.61
CA SER A 42 -16.84 -2.08 -21.61
C SER A 42 -16.82 -1.35 -22.96
N SER A 43 -15.66 -1.27 -23.60
CA SER A 43 -15.48 -0.71 -24.94
C SER A 43 -14.50 -1.57 -25.72
N GLY A 44 -15.00 -2.35 -26.68
CA GLY A 44 -14.21 -3.37 -27.38
C GLY A 44 -13.58 -4.35 -26.38
N ASN A 45 -12.25 -4.50 -26.46
CA ASN A 45 -11.46 -5.39 -25.59
C ASN A 45 -10.99 -4.72 -24.28
N ILE A 46 -11.53 -3.54 -23.94
CA ILE A 46 -11.13 -2.78 -22.76
C ILE A 46 -12.31 -2.69 -21.79
N ILE A 47 -12.07 -3.09 -20.54
CA ILE A 47 -13.01 -2.91 -19.42
C ILE A 47 -12.46 -1.83 -18.50
N ASN A 48 -13.16 -0.70 -18.41
CA ASN A 48 -12.81 0.40 -17.51
C ASN A 48 -13.65 0.32 -16.23
N VAL A 49 -13.01 0.55 -15.09
CA VAL A 49 -13.67 0.63 -13.78
C VAL A 49 -13.44 2.03 -13.23
N VAL A 50 -14.53 2.73 -12.93
CA VAL A 50 -14.47 4.10 -12.40
C VAL A 50 -15.24 4.17 -11.09
N GLY A 51 -14.63 4.82 -10.09
CA GLY A 51 -15.23 4.98 -8.76
C GLY A 51 -15.15 3.70 -7.92
N GLY A 52 -16.17 3.50 -7.09
CA GLY A 52 -16.20 2.40 -6.12
C GLY A 52 -15.57 2.75 -4.77
N LYS A 53 -16.00 2.01 -3.76
CA LYS A 53 -15.46 2.06 -2.40
C LYS A 53 -14.59 0.84 -2.16
N LEU A 54 -13.69 0.92 -1.18
CA LEU A 54 -12.91 -0.24 -0.74
C LEU A 54 -13.83 -1.41 -0.37
N THR A 55 -14.99 -1.16 0.26
CA THR A 55 -15.96 -2.22 0.60
C THR A 55 -16.60 -2.92 -0.61
N THR A 56 -16.57 -2.30 -1.79
CA THR A 56 -17.21 -2.83 -3.00
C THR A 56 -16.23 -3.54 -3.94
N TYR A 57 -14.93 -3.52 -3.65
CA TYR A 57 -13.88 -4.07 -4.53
C TYR A 57 -14.14 -5.52 -4.94
N ARG A 58 -14.56 -6.37 -3.99
CA ARG A 58 -14.83 -7.79 -4.22
C ARG A 58 -15.97 -8.00 -5.20
N THR A 59 -17.05 -7.23 -5.06
CA THR A 59 -18.20 -7.27 -5.97
C THR A 59 -17.81 -6.81 -7.37
N ILE A 60 -17.00 -5.76 -7.48
CA ILE A 60 -16.49 -5.25 -8.74
C ILE A 60 -15.62 -6.31 -9.43
N ALA A 61 -14.67 -6.90 -8.72
CA ALA A 61 -13.79 -7.96 -9.25
C ALA A 61 -14.58 -9.16 -9.78
N LEU A 62 -15.61 -9.62 -9.05
CA LEU A 62 -16.50 -10.69 -9.50
C LEU A 62 -17.23 -10.33 -10.80
N LYS A 63 -17.73 -9.10 -10.92
CA LYS A 63 -18.44 -8.63 -12.12
C LYS A 63 -17.51 -8.59 -13.33
N ILE A 64 -16.29 -8.07 -13.18
CA ILE A 64 -15.28 -8.03 -14.25
C ILE A 64 -14.91 -9.43 -14.69
N ALA A 65 -14.62 -10.33 -13.75
CA ALA A 65 -14.26 -11.70 -14.07
C ALA A 65 -15.38 -12.42 -14.85
N ARG A 66 -16.65 -12.20 -14.50
CA ARG A 66 -17.79 -12.73 -15.27
C ARG A 66 -17.85 -12.15 -16.68
N GLU A 67 -17.61 -10.86 -16.83
CA GLU A 67 -17.59 -10.20 -18.14
C GLU A 67 -16.48 -10.74 -19.04
N VAL A 68 -15.28 -10.92 -18.49
CA VAL A 68 -14.13 -11.52 -19.19
C VAL A 68 -14.40 -12.99 -19.55
N LEU A 69 -15.02 -13.77 -18.67
CA LEU A 69 -15.37 -15.16 -18.98
C LEU A 69 -16.37 -15.24 -20.15
N LYS A 70 -17.36 -14.35 -20.17
CA LYS A 70 -18.31 -14.26 -21.30
C LYS A 70 -17.61 -13.91 -22.61
N SER A 71 -16.67 -12.97 -22.60
CA SER A 71 -15.98 -12.53 -23.82
C SER A 71 -14.99 -13.55 -24.36
N LEU A 72 -14.47 -14.44 -23.51
CA LEU A 72 -13.52 -15.48 -23.91
C LEU A 72 -14.17 -16.77 -24.44
N GLU A 73 -15.50 -16.80 -24.59
CA GLU A 73 -16.31 -17.98 -24.99
C GLU A 73 -16.05 -19.25 -24.14
N LYS A 74 -15.31 -19.11 -23.04
CA LYS A 74 -15.07 -20.17 -22.07
C LYS A 74 -16.26 -20.24 -21.14
N ALA A 75 -16.92 -21.38 -21.21
CA ALA A 75 -18.15 -21.76 -20.53
C ALA A 75 -18.30 -21.29 -19.06
N SER A 76 -19.58 -21.23 -18.68
CA SER A 76 -20.15 -21.03 -17.35
C SER A 76 -19.35 -21.72 -16.24
N GLY A 77 -18.56 -20.94 -15.50
CA GLY A 77 -17.98 -21.33 -14.22
C GLY A 77 -18.44 -20.39 -13.11
N GLU A 78 -18.56 -20.91 -11.88
CA GLU A 78 -18.85 -20.06 -10.73
C GLU A 78 -17.62 -19.19 -10.41
N THR A 79 -17.75 -17.88 -10.60
CA THR A 79 -16.69 -16.95 -10.22
C THR A 79 -16.64 -16.78 -8.70
N ARG A 80 -15.47 -17.03 -8.11
CA ARG A 80 -15.21 -16.79 -6.69
C ARG A 80 -13.98 -15.90 -6.52
N VAL A 81 -14.05 -14.98 -5.57
CA VAL A 81 -12.88 -14.20 -5.12
C VAL A 81 -12.36 -14.84 -3.85
N VAL A 82 -11.13 -15.35 -3.92
CA VAL A 82 -10.43 -15.91 -2.77
C VAL A 82 -9.20 -15.04 -2.53
N LEU A 83 -9.15 -14.37 -1.38
CA LEU A 83 -7.96 -13.65 -0.96
C LEU A 83 -7.00 -14.67 -0.34
N LYS A 84 -5.99 -15.09 -1.11
CA LYS A 84 -4.93 -16.01 -0.65
C LYS A 84 -3.71 -15.23 -0.14
N TYR A 85 -3.93 -14.29 0.77
CA TYR A 85 -2.83 -13.54 1.37
C TYR A 85 -2.89 -13.68 2.88
N ARG A 86 -1.77 -14.11 3.46
CA ARG A 86 -1.51 -14.13 4.89
C ARG A 86 -0.05 -13.77 5.07
N ARG A 87 0.22 -12.68 5.79
CA ARG A 87 1.58 -12.35 6.22
C ARG A 87 2.02 -13.37 7.25
N ASP A 88 3.13 -14.07 7.00
CA ASP A 88 3.68 -15.08 7.91
C ASP A 88 5.19 -14.88 8.13
N LEU A 89 5.56 -13.72 8.67
CA LEU A 89 6.95 -13.37 8.95
C LEU A 89 7.63 -14.39 9.89
N ALA A 90 6.87 -14.96 10.83
CA ALA A 90 7.37 -15.91 11.81
C ALA A 90 7.96 -17.16 11.16
N GLN A 91 7.33 -17.65 10.09
CA GLN A 91 7.81 -18.81 9.34
C GLN A 91 9.20 -18.57 8.70
N TYR A 92 9.45 -17.36 8.20
CA TYR A 92 10.66 -17.05 7.42
C TYR A 92 11.76 -16.37 8.24
N LYS A 93 11.49 -16.01 9.49
CA LYS A 93 12.38 -15.17 10.32
C LYS A 93 13.81 -15.72 10.40
N ALA A 94 13.97 -16.99 10.76
CA ALA A 94 15.28 -17.60 10.94
C ALA A 94 16.07 -17.71 9.63
N ASP A 95 15.38 -18.07 8.54
CA ASP A 95 15.99 -18.22 7.22
C ASP A 95 16.44 -16.88 6.66
N LEU A 96 15.61 -15.83 6.78
CA LEU A 96 15.93 -14.48 6.33
C LEU A 96 17.10 -13.89 7.12
N ALA A 97 17.06 -13.99 8.45
CA ALA A 97 18.12 -13.51 9.33
C ALA A 97 19.47 -14.14 8.98
N LYS A 98 19.49 -15.46 8.77
CA LYS A 98 20.71 -16.19 8.41
C LYS A 98 21.18 -15.89 6.98
N LYS A 99 20.27 -15.88 6.01
CA LYS A 99 20.61 -15.76 4.58
C LYS A 99 21.16 -14.37 4.23
N TYR A 100 20.64 -13.33 4.85
CA TYR A 100 20.97 -11.95 4.54
C TYR A 100 21.74 -11.25 5.68
N ASP A 101 22.16 -11.98 6.71
CA ASP A 101 22.90 -11.45 7.86
C ASP A 101 22.16 -10.26 8.50
N LEU A 102 20.93 -10.52 8.97
CA LEU A 102 20.04 -9.53 9.58
C LEU A 102 19.88 -9.81 11.07
N ASP A 103 20.04 -8.78 11.90
CA ASP A 103 19.99 -8.87 13.36
C ASP A 103 18.78 -8.13 13.97
N GLY A 104 18.21 -7.16 13.24
CA GLY A 104 17.03 -6.41 13.67
C GLY A 104 15.70 -7.02 13.25
N ASN A 105 14.68 -6.94 14.14
CA ASN A 105 13.31 -7.34 13.78
C ASN A 105 12.77 -6.56 12.58
N ASP A 106 13.07 -5.26 12.50
CA ASP A 106 12.68 -4.40 11.38
C ASP A 106 13.34 -4.84 10.07
N GLN A 107 14.65 -5.09 10.08
CA GLN A 107 15.36 -5.57 8.90
C GLN A 107 14.77 -6.88 8.38
N ILE A 108 14.42 -7.82 9.27
CA ILE A 108 13.78 -9.08 8.87
C ILE A 108 12.39 -8.81 8.25
N SER A 109 11.64 -7.87 8.81
CA SER A 109 10.34 -7.43 8.29
C SER A 109 10.47 -6.80 6.89
N PHE A 110 11.43 -5.90 6.72
CA PHE A 110 11.72 -5.23 5.44
C PHE A 110 12.19 -6.23 4.37
N ALA A 111 13.02 -7.20 4.75
CA ALA A 111 13.45 -8.28 3.87
C ALA A 111 12.26 -9.12 3.40
N TYR A 112 11.33 -9.42 4.31
CA TYR A 112 10.10 -10.13 3.95
C TYR A 112 9.26 -9.32 2.98
N ASP A 113 9.06 -8.03 3.24
CA ASP A 113 8.28 -7.15 2.38
C ASP A 113 8.87 -7.07 0.96
N SER A 114 10.20 -7.00 0.83
CA SER A 114 10.88 -7.02 -0.46
C SER A 114 10.74 -8.35 -1.20
N LEU A 115 10.90 -9.47 -0.50
CA LEU A 115 10.95 -10.80 -1.14
C LEU A 115 9.58 -11.42 -1.39
N TYR A 116 8.61 -11.17 -0.53
CA TYR A 116 7.30 -11.83 -0.54
C TYR A 116 6.13 -10.88 -0.80
N GLU A 117 6.33 -9.56 -0.69
CA GLU A 117 5.29 -8.56 -0.90
C GLU A 117 5.60 -7.54 -2.01
N MET A 118 6.64 -7.82 -2.80
CA MET A 118 7.08 -7.02 -3.95
C MET A 118 7.39 -5.56 -3.60
N ALA A 119 7.91 -5.30 -2.40
CA ALA A 119 8.32 -3.96 -2.01
C ALA A 119 9.71 -3.65 -2.59
N VAL A 120 9.76 -2.80 -3.62
CA VAL A 120 10.98 -2.46 -4.36
C VAL A 120 11.53 -1.06 -4.07
N HIS A 121 10.72 -0.20 -3.44
CA HIS A 121 11.13 1.16 -3.03
C HIS A 121 10.99 1.34 -1.51
N ALA A 122 11.71 2.31 -0.95
CA ALA A 122 11.64 2.59 0.48
C ALA A 122 10.22 3.00 0.95
N ASP A 123 9.45 3.67 0.09
CA ASP A 123 8.06 4.05 0.39
C ASP A 123 7.07 2.87 0.30
N ASP A 124 7.36 1.83 -0.47
CA ASP A 124 6.60 0.58 -0.40
C ASP A 124 6.64 0.00 1.02
N ILE A 125 7.83 -0.03 1.62
CA ILE A 125 8.09 -0.63 2.93
C ILE A 125 7.60 0.29 4.04
N LEU A 126 8.25 1.45 4.20
CA LEU A 126 8.07 2.32 5.36
C LEU A 126 6.70 2.99 5.39
N TRP A 127 6.06 3.18 4.24
CA TRP A 127 4.72 3.77 4.19
C TRP A 127 3.64 2.72 3.94
N ARG A 128 3.73 1.91 2.88
CA ARG A 128 2.60 1.05 2.49
C ARG A 128 2.49 -0.27 3.26
N ARG A 129 3.59 -0.88 3.69
CA ARG A 129 3.57 -2.17 4.42
C ARG A 129 3.61 -2.00 5.93
N GLU A 130 4.61 -1.26 6.42
CA GLU A 130 4.86 -1.11 7.86
C GLU A 130 4.13 0.10 8.46
N GLY A 131 3.74 1.07 7.63
CA GLY A 131 2.93 2.19 8.07
C GLY A 131 3.66 3.22 8.94
N TYR A 132 4.99 3.13 9.08
CA TYR A 132 5.81 4.07 9.82
C TYR A 132 5.57 5.52 9.40
N PHE A 133 5.40 5.79 8.10
CA PHE A 133 5.09 7.14 7.61
C PHE A 133 3.87 7.79 8.31
N ILE A 134 2.84 7.00 8.62
CA ILE A 134 1.60 7.51 9.21
C ILE A 134 1.65 7.44 10.74
N PHE A 135 2.14 6.32 11.28
CA PHE A 135 1.95 5.96 12.69
C PHE A 135 3.16 6.22 13.58
N SER A 136 4.33 6.53 13.02
CA SER A 136 5.50 6.97 13.80
C SER A 136 5.54 8.49 13.91
N ARG A 137 6.26 9.00 14.93
CA ARG A 137 6.35 10.45 15.20
C ARG A 137 7.21 11.20 14.20
N ASP A 138 8.17 10.51 13.59
CA ASP A 138 9.16 11.05 12.65
C ASP A 138 8.92 10.54 11.22
N SER A 139 7.73 10.00 10.96
CA SER A 139 7.32 9.45 9.67
C SER A 139 8.29 8.40 9.11
N GLY A 140 8.91 7.62 9.99
CA GLY A 140 9.78 6.49 9.65
C GLY A 140 11.22 6.86 9.34
N LEU A 141 11.63 8.11 9.57
CA LEU A 141 13.01 8.56 9.32
C LEU A 141 14.05 7.74 10.12
N SER A 142 13.75 7.43 11.38
CA SER A 142 14.58 6.58 12.25
C SER A 142 14.75 5.14 11.73
N HIS A 143 13.88 4.67 10.85
CA HIS A 143 13.93 3.33 10.26
C HIS A 143 14.53 3.32 8.84
N LEU A 144 14.79 4.49 8.25
CA LEU A 144 15.19 4.62 6.85
C LEU A 144 16.54 3.96 6.57
N ASP A 145 17.54 4.14 7.44
CA ASP A 145 18.86 3.55 7.26
C ASP A 145 18.78 2.01 7.29
N ALA A 146 18.08 1.46 8.29
CA ALA A 146 17.86 0.01 8.40
C ALA A 146 17.10 -0.55 7.18
N CYS A 147 16.15 0.20 6.63
CA CYS A 147 15.43 -0.15 5.41
C CYS A 147 16.37 -0.21 4.20
N LEU A 148 17.17 0.84 3.98
CA LEU A 148 18.08 0.91 2.83
C LEU A 148 19.19 -0.15 2.92
N ASP A 149 19.77 -0.36 4.10
CA ASP A 149 20.75 -1.43 4.32
C ASP A 149 20.16 -2.81 4.04
N THR A 150 18.90 -3.03 4.42
CA THR A 150 18.19 -4.28 4.11
C THR A 150 17.97 -4.41 2.61
N MET A 151 17.52 -3.35 1.93
CA MET A 151 17.33 -3.36 0.48
C MET A 151 18.64 -3.67 -0.26
N LYS A 152 19.77 -3.10 0.17
CA LYS A 152 21.10 -3.43 -0.38
C LYS A 152 21.41 -4.92 -0.25
N LYS A 153 21.20 -5.49 0.94
CA LYS A 153 21.46 -6.91 1.22
C LYS A 153 20.53 -7.84 0.42
N VAL A 154 19.26 -7.48 0.29
CA VAL A 154 18.20 -8.37 -0.21
C VAL A 154 17.97 -8.24 -1.71
N LEU A 155 17.91 -6.99 -2.20
CA LEU A 155 17.67 -6.67 -3.61
C LEU A 155 18.98 -6.46 -4.39
N GLY A 156 20.11 -6.29 -3.70
CA GLY A 156 21.41 -6.07 -4.33
C GLY A 156 21.57 -4.67 -4.93
N ILE A 157 20.80 -3.68 -4.45
CA ILE A 157 20.94 -2.30 -4.92
C ILE A 157 22.30 -1.71 -4.51
N SER A 158 22.83 -0.84 -5.36
CA SER A 158 24.07 -0.09 -5.13
C SER A 158 23.90 1.01 -4.09
N ASP A 159 25.02 1.58 -3.64
CA ASP A 159 25.03 2.74 -2.74
C ASP A 159 24.37 3.96 -3.41
N GLU A 160 24.60 4.15 -4.70
CA GLU A 160 24.00 5.24 -5.49
C GLU A 160 22.46 5.10 -5.60
N GLU A 161 21.98 3.87 -5.77
CA GLU A 161 20.54 3.56 -5.77
C GLU A 161 19.93 3.79 -4.39
N ALA A 162 20.59 3.33 -3.32
CA ALA A 162 20.14 3.55 -1.94
C ALA A 162 20.03 5.05 -1.60
N GLU A 163 20.99 5.87 -2.01
CA GLU A 163 20.93 7.32 -1.82
C GLU A 163 19.86 8.00 -2.70
N THR A 164 19.52 7.39 -3.83
CA THR A 164 18.37 7.84 -4.64
C THR A 164 17.05 7.53 -3.95
N GLU A 165 16.90 6.33 -3.40
CA GLU A 165 15.74 5.94 -2.58
C GLU A 165 15.59 6.83 -1.34
N ARG A 166 16.69 7.11 -0.64
CA ARG A 166 16.71 8.06 0.49
C ARG A 166 16.13 9.41 0.09
N ARG A 167 16.64 10.01 -1.00
CA ARG A 167 16.18 11.31 -1.49
C ARG A 167 14.71 11.28 -1.89
N ASN A 168 14.27 10.20 -2.55
CA ASN A 168 12.88 10.03 -2.95
C ASN A 168 11.95 9.96 -1.72
N TYR A 169 12.33 9.20 -0.70
CA TYR A 169 11.56 9.08 0.54
C TYR A 169 11.49 10.41 1.29
N ILE A 170 12.62 11.08 1.49
CA ILE A 170 12.69 12.40 2.13
C ILE A 170 11.82 13.43 1.39
N LYS A 171 11.84 13.40 0.05
CA LYS A 171 11.01 14.30 -0.77
C LYS A 171 9.52 14.09 -0.57
N LEU A 172 9.06 12.90 -0.14
CA LEU A 172 7.64 12.67 0.20
C LEU A 172 7.23 13.42 1.47
N LEU A 173 8.14 13.64 2.42
CA LEU A 173 7.85 14.27 3.70
C LEU A 173 7.69 15.80 3.61
N TYR A 174 8.46 16.44 2.73
CA TYR A 174 8.53 17.90 2.61
C TYR A 174 7.75 18.45 1.40
N ARG A 175 6.75 17.71 0.93
CA ARG A 175 5.90 18.09 -0.21
C ARG A 175 4.77 19.03 0.16
#